data_AF-A0A964JMQ3-F1
#
_entry.id   AF-A0A964JMQ3-F1
#
_cell.length_a   1.000
_cell.length_b   1.000
_cell.length_c   1.000
_cell.angle_alpha   90.00
_cell.angle_beta   90.00
_cell.angle_gamma   90.00
#
_symmetry.space_group_name_H-M   'P 1'
#
loop_
_entity.id
_entity.type
_entity.pdbx_description
1 polymer ?
#
loop_
_entity_poly.entity_id
_entity_poly.type
_entity_poly.pdbx_seq_one_letter_code
_entity_poly.pdbx_strand_id
1 'polypeptide(L)'
;MNSIMTTGQVAQVFSVNINTVIKWFDEGNLAGFRLPKSNERRIYRESVTRFMTDHGITDELLRTYENTVVTRKRGRKPGSTNAVLAAARLAASAPAGADLRAFPRKPVDLLGEVTLTPIPMSPNGERPSVNVKNLSLGGAYLTDYVAADRMIPEEFRLVVHGTDGAPSLDTTCQVVHMRRTANYGITLGCRFTQVDPGVLQGYLAQI
;
A
#
# COMPACT_ATOMS: atom_id res chain seq x y z
N MET A 1 -31.43 0.02 -17.29
CA MET A 1 -30.24 -0.44 -16.54
C MET A 1 -29.04 0.34 -17.03
N ASN A 2 -28.10 0.74 -16.16
CA ASN A 2 -26.99 1.62 -16.56
C ASN A 2 -26.08 0.91 -17.57
N SER A 3 -26.16 1.29 -18.84
CA SER A 3 -25.41 0.69 -19.95
C SER A 3 -23.91 1.02 -19.94
N ILE A 4 -23.44 1.77 -18.95
CA ILE A 4 -22.10 2.34 -18.89
C ILE A 4 -21.48 2.04 -17.53
N MET A 5 -20.23 1.56 -17.55
CA MET A 5 -19.42 1.22 -16.38
C MET A 5 -18.15 2.08 -16.34
N THR A 6 -17.62 2.34 -15.15
CA THR A 6 -16.30 2.96 -14.99
C THR A 6 -15.20 1.91 -15.00
N THR A 7 -13.95 2.31 -15.27
CA THR A 7 -12.78 1.41 -15.19
C THR A 7 -12.65 0.73 -13.83
N GLY A 8 -12.96 1.44 -12.74
CA GLY A 8 -12.97 0.88 -11.39
C GLY A 8 -14.05 -0.19 -11.17
N GLN A 9 -15.21 -0.03 -11.79
CA GLN A 9 -16.29 -1.04 -11.70
C GLN A 9 -15.93 -2.30 -12.49
N VAL A 10 -15.39 -2.13 -13.70
CA VAL A 10 -14.93 -3.27 -14.51
C VAL A 10 -13.75 -3.98 -13.83
N ALA A 11 -12.84 -3.24 -13.21
CA ALA A 11 -11.74 -3.80 -12.44
C ALA A 11 -12.22 -4.66 -11.25
N GLN A 12 -13.30 -4.24 -10.58
CA GLN A 12 -13.93 -5.02 -9.51
C GLN A 12 -14.61 -6.29 -10.02
N VAL A 13 -15.22 -6.25 -11.21
CA VAL A 13 -15.84 -7.44 -11.82
C VAL A 13 -14.79 -8.53 -12.10
N PHE A 14 -13.66 -8.16 -12.69
CA PHE A 14 -12.61 -9.11 -13.05
C PHE A 14 -11.55 -9.33 -11.96
N SER A 15 -11.68 -8.66 -10.81
CA SER A 15 -10.67 -8.67 -9.73
C SER A 15 -9.25 -8.33 -10.21
N VAL A 16 -9.12 -7.37 -11.13
CA VAL A 16 -7.84 -6.91 -11.69
C VAL A 16 -7.51 -5.49 -11.26
N ASN A 17 -6.27 -5.06 -11.50
CA ASN A 17 -5.88 -3.67 -11.31
C ASN A 17 -6.61 -2.76 -12.33
N ILE A 18 -6.98 -1.55 -11.91
CA ILE A 18 -7.60 -0.53 -12.79
C ILE A 18 -6.72 -0.24 -14.01
N ASN A 19 -5.39 -0.25 -13.86
CA ASN A 19 -4.45 -0.06 -14.96
C ASN A 19 -4.57 -1.14 -16.04
N THR A 20 -4.90 -2.38 -15.65
CA THR A 20 -5.14 -3.49 -16.59
C THR A 20 -6.37 -3.20 -17.45
N VAL A 21 -7.46 -2.71 -16.83
CA VAL A 21 -8.68 -2.34 -17.56
C VAL A 21 -8.46 -1.13 -18.46
N ILE A 22 -7.65 -0.16 -18.02
CA ILE A 22 -7.25 0.98 -18.85
C ILE A 22 -6.52 0.49 -20.11
N LYS A 23 -5.58 -0.45 -19.95
CA LYS A 23 -4.85 -1.05 -21.06
C LYS A 23 -5.80 -1.76 -22.04
N TRP A 24 -6.71 -2.60 -21.55
CA TRP A 24 -7.71 -3.27 -22.40
C TRP A 24 -8.61 -2.29 -23.17
N PHE A 25 -8.96 -1.16 -22.55
CA PHE A 25 -9.72 -0.11 -23.24
C PHE A 25 -8.89 0.60 -24.30
N ASP A 26 -7.63 0.96 -23.98
CA ASP A 26 -6.74 1.69 -24.89
C ASP A 26 -6.33 0.82 -26.09
N GLU A 27 -6.23 -0.49 -25.91
CA GLU A 27 -5.99 -1.50 -26.95
C GLU A 27 -7.24 -1.84 -27.78
N GLY A 28 -8.42 -1.32 -27.40
CA GLY A 28 -9.67 -1.56 -28.11
C GLY A 28 -10.37 -2.88 -27.77
N ASN A 29 -9.85 -3.65 -26.82
CA ASN A 29 -10.50 -4.87 -26.32
C ASN A 29 -11.80 -4.57 -25.55
N LEU A 30 -11.91 -3.37 -24.98
CA LEU A 30 -13.12 -2.86 -24.34
C LEU A 30 -13.58 -1.56 -25.00
N ALA A 31 -14.76 -1.59 -25.62
CA ALA A 31 -15.36 -0.45 -26.27
C ALA A 31 -16.01 0.53 -25.26
N GLY A 32 -15.90 1.81 -25.58
CA GLY A 32 -16.49 2.89 -24.82
C GLY A 32 -15.94 4.24 -25.25
N PHE A 33 -16.01 5.24 -24.37
CA PHE A 33 -15.60 6.60 -24.67
C PHE A 33 -14.82 7.24 -23.52
N ARG A 34 -14.05 8.27 -23.85
CA ARG A 34 -13.38 9.14 -22.88
C ARG A 34 -14.20 10.40 -22.65
N LEU A 35 -14.21 10.92 -21.43
CA LEU A 35 -14.90 12.18 -21.15
C LEU A 35 -14.13 13.37 -21.78
N PRO A 36 -14.83 14.35 -22.39
CA PRO A 36 -14.16 15.45 -23.11
C PRO A 36 -13.39 16.44 -22.21
N LYS A 37 -13.51 16.33 -20.87
CA LYS A 37 -12.80 17.18 -19.89
C LYS A 37 -11.93 16.39 -18.91
N SER A 38 -12.06 15.07 -18.90
CA SER A 38 -11.37 14.18 -17.99
C SER A 38 -10.93 12.97 -18.78
N ASN A 39 -9.68 12.55 -18.65
CA ASN A 39 -9.18 11.33 -19.31
C ASN A 39 -9.78 10.04 -18.70
N GLU A 40 -10.85 10.16 -17.91
CA GLU A 40 -11.66 9.06 -17.45
C GLU A 40 -12.34 8.34 -18.60
N ARG A 41 -12.29 7.01 -18.52
CA ARG A 41 -12.91 6.10 -19.48
C ARG A 41 -14.26 5.63 -18.95
N ARG A 42 -15.19 5.47 -19.89
CA ARG A 42 -16.53 4.92 -19.69
C ARG A 42 -16.68 3.76 -20.64
N ILE A 43 -16.94 2.58 -20.10
CA ILE A 43 -16.93 1.31 -20.81
C ILE A 43 -18.39 0.87 -21.00
N TYR A 44 -18.76 0.45 -22.20
CA TYR A 44 -20.10 -0.07 -22.44
C TYR A 44 -20.24 -1.45 -21.80
N ARG A 45 -21.36 -1.68 -21.10
CA ARG A 45 -21.63 -2.96 -20.45
C ARG A 45 -21.60 -4.12 -21.45
N GLU A 46 -22.22 -3.93 -22.62
CA GLU A 46 -22.26 -4.94 -23.69
C GLU A 46 -20.85 -5.34 -24.15
N SER A 47 -19.92 -4.38 -24.16
CA SER A 47 -18.53 -4.68 -24.49
C SER A 47 -17.85 -5.54 -23.43
N VAL A 48 -18.22 -5.40 -22.16
CA VAL A 48 -17.69 -6.24 -21.08
C VAL A 48 -18.23 -7.66 -21.20
N THR A 49 -19.52 -7.82 -21.49
CA THR A 49 -20.15 -9.14 -21.72
C THR A 49 -19.56 -9.83 -22.95
N ARG A 50 -19.29 -9.08 -24.03
CA ARG A 50 -18.59 -9.60 -25.20
C ARG A 50 -17.17 -10.04 -24.85
N PHE A 51 -16.40 -9.19 -24.16
CA PHE A 51 -15.05 -9.50 -23.73
C PHE A 51 -15.00 -10.78 -22.86
N MET A 52 -15.98 -10.97 -21.97
CA MET A 52 -16.14 -12.19 -21.19
C MET A 52 -16.34 -13.42 -22.09
N THR A 53 -17.26 -13.32 -23.05
CA THR A 53 -17.56 -14.43 -23.98
C THR A 53 -16.34 -14.79 -24.83
N ASP A 54 -15.64 -13.78 -25.35
CA ASP A 54 -14.45 -13.95 -26.19
C ASP A 54 -13.29 -14.63 -25.43
N HIS A 55 -13.23 -14.46 -24.10
CA HIS A 55 -12.20 -15.06 -23.23
C HIS A 55 -12.68 -16.28 -22.44
N GLY A 56 -13.88 -16.81 -22.73
CA GLY A 56 -14.43 -17.98 -22.04
C GLY A 56 -14.80 -17.75 -20.56
N ILE A 57 -15.07 -16.51 -20.18
CA ILE A 57 -15.46 -16.10 -18.83
C ILE A 57 -16.99 -16.12 -18.72
N THR A 58 -17.51 -16.78 -17.68
CA THR A 58 -18.95 -16.85 -17.42
C THR A 58 -19.52 -15.51 -16.96
N ASP A 59 -20.71 -15.15 -17.44
CA ASP A 59 -21.48 -13.93 -17.07
C ASP A 59 -21.87 -13.87 -15.58
N GLU A 60 -21.63 -14.95 -14.83
CA GLU A 60 -21.87 -15.06 -13.39
C GLU A 60 -21.09 -14.00 -12.58
N LEU A 61 -19.88 -13.63 -13.01
CA LEU A 61 -19.09 -12.58 -12.36
C LEU A 61 -19.79 -11.22 -12.41
N LEU A 62 -20.41 -10.92 -13.55
CA LEU A 62 -21.10 -9.65 -13.77
C LEU A 62 -22.38 -9.58 -12.92
N ARG A 63 -23.14 -10.68 -12.87
CA ARG A 63 -24.35 -10.82 -12.03
C ARG A 63 -24.04 -10.73 -10.53
N THR A 64 -22.95 -11.37 -10.10
CA THR A 64 -22.50 -11.35 -8.69
C THR A 64 -22.13 -9.93 -8.26
N TYR A 65 -21.40 -9.21 -9.12
CA TYR A 65 -21.07 -7.81 -8.90
C TYR A 65 -22.32 -6.92 -8.78
N GLU A 66 -23.31 -7.10 -9.67
CA GLU A 66 -24.56 -6.33 -9.62
C GLU A 66 -25.35 -6.57 -8.33
N ASN A 67 -25.49 -7.82 -7.90
CA ASN A 67 -26.17 -8.15 -6.64
C ASN A 67 -25.48 -7.51 -5.43
N THR A 68 -24.14 -7.42 -5.47
CA THR A 68 -23.33 -6.76 -4.45
C THR A 68 -23.48 -5.23 -4.46
N VAL A 69 -23.68 -4.63 -5.63
CA VAL A 69 -23.89 -3.18 -5.77
C VAL A 69 -25.34 -2.79 -5.46
N VAL A 70 -26.33 -3.62 -5.78
CA VAL A 70 -27.75 -3.38 -5.50
C VAL A 70 -28.04 -3.40 -4.00
N THR A 71 -27.40 -4.30 -3.23
CA THR A 71 -27.46 -4.26 -1.75
C THR A 71 -26.87 -2.97 -1.17
N ARG A 72 -25.95 -2.30 -1.88
CA ARG A 72 -25.38 -1.01 -1.47
C ARG A 72 -26.15 0.22 -1.99
N LYS A 73 -27.14 0.05 -2.86
CA LYS A 73 -27.78 1.16 -3.62
C LYS A 73 -28.84 1.99 -2.87
N ARG A 74 -29.12 1.72 -1.59
CA ARG A 74 -29.89 2.65 -0.71
C ARG A 74 -29.03 3.53 0.20
N GLY A 75 -27.71 3.48 0.05
CA GLY A 75 -26.80 4.38 0.74
C GLY A 75 -25.91 5.08 -0.28
N ARG A 76 -25.90 6.42 -0.24
CA ARG A 76 -24.72 7.21 -0.59
C ARG A 76 -23.47 6.44 -0.14
N LYS A 77 -22.49 6.24 -1.03
CA LYS A 77 -21.24 5.51 -0.74
C LYS A 77 -20.79 5.83 0.70
N PRO A 78 -20.55 4.84 1.58
CA PRO A 78 -20.06 5.09 2.93
C PRO A 78 -18.57 5.45 2.89
N GLY A 79 -18.26 6.58 2.27
CA GLY A 79 -17.28 7.53 2.77
C GLY A 79 -18.09 8.81 2.91
N SER A 80 -18.37 9.36 4.08
CA SER A 80 -17.46 9.63 5.16
C SER A 80 -18.28 9.78 6.45
N THR A 81 -17.60 9.85 7.58
CA THR A 81 -18.18 10.32 8.84
C THR A 81 -18.96 9.27 9.62
N ASN A 82 -20.12 8.73 9.21
CA ASN A 82 -20.94 7.93 10.16
C ASN A 82 -20.45 6.50 10.47
N ALA A 83 -19.96 5.73 9.50
CA ALA A 83 -19.35 4.42 9.79
C ALA A 83 -17.99 4.57 10.47
N VAL A 84 -17.26 5.64 10.12
CA VAL A 84 -16.02 6.04 10.80
C VAL A 84 -16.31 6.51 12.23
N LEU A 85 -17.43 7.21 12.49
CA LEU A 85 -17.86 7.65 13.82
C LEU A 85 -18.45 6.49 14.63
N ALA A 86 -19.13 5.54 14.00
CA ALA A 86 -19.62 4.34 14.67
C ALA A 86 -18.47 3.41 15.03
N ALA A 87 -17.51 3.20 14.12
CA ALA A 87 -16.26 2.51 14.40
C ALA A 87 -15.40 3.30 15.42
N ALA A 88 -15.36 4.63 15.36
CA ALA A 88 -14.68 5.45 16.35
C ALA A 88 -15.38 5.48 17.71
N ARG A 89 -16.72 5.37 17.76
CA ARG A 89 -17.48 5.22 19.01
C ARG A 89 -17.30 3.82 19.60
N LEU A 90 -17.27 2.77 18.79
CA LEU A 90 -16.92 1.42 19.24
C LEU A 90 -15.44 1.34 19.68
N ALA A 91 -14.54 2.00 18.96
CA ALA A 91 -13.12 2.09 19.32
C ALA A 91 -12.90 2.99 20.55
N ALA A 92 -13.75 3.98 20.79
CA ALA A 92 -13.74 4.80 22.00
C ALA A 92 -14.30 4.07 23.22
N SER A 93 -15.09 3.00 23.03
CA SER A 93 -15.51 2.09 24.11
C SER A 93 -14.63 0.84 24.26
N ALA A 94 -13.70 0.61 23.33
CA ALA A 94 -12.69 -0.43 23.46
C ALA A 94 -11.50 0.13 24.27
N PRO A 95 -10.87 -0.65 25.16
CA PRO A 95 -9.64 -0.23 25.81
C PRO A 95 -8.61 0.07 24.71
N ALA A 96 -8.14 1.31 24.64
CA ALA A 96 -7.13 1.73 23.70
C ALA A 96 -5.90 0.81 23.84
N GLY A 97 -5.51 0.11 22.76
CA GLY A 97 -4.16 -0.49 22.68
C GLY A 97 -4.04 -2.01 22.54
N ALA A 98 -5.06 -2.77 22.15
CA ALA A 98 -4.82 -4.17 21.77
C ALA A 98 -4.16 -4.26 20.37
N ASP A 99 -2.83 -4.14 20.32
CA ASP A 99 -2.04 -4.39 19.10
C ASP A 99 -2.12 -5.90 18.76
N LEU A 100 -2.93 -6.27 17.76
CA LEU A 100 -3.11 -7.66 17.30
C LEU A 100 -1.86 -8.24 16.59
N ARG A 101 -0.74 -7.52 16.58
CA ARG A 101 0.51 -7.95 15.95
C ARG A 101 1.25 -8.95 16.84
N ALA A 102 1.89 -9.93 16.21
CA ALA A 102 2.80 -10.86 16.89
C ALA A 102 3.94 -10.15 17.64
N PHE A 103 4.38 -8.99 17.14
CA PHE A 103 5.36 -8.13 17.80
C PHE A 103 4.80 -6.70 17.88
N PRO A 104 4.42 -6.21 19.07
CA PRO A 104 3.97 -4.84 19.27
C PRO A 104 5.03 -3.84 18.80
N ARG A 105 4.59 -2.77 18.12
CA ARG A 105 5.50 -1.71 17.66
C ARG A 105 5.59 -0.60 18.70
N LYS A 106 6.82 -0.16 19.01
CA LYS A 106 7.09 0.99 19.85
C LYS A 106 7.43 2.21 19.00
N PRO A 107 6.88 3.39 19.31
CA PRO A 107 7.26 4.62 18.63
C PRO A 107 8.71 4.97 18.99
N VAL A 108 9.50 5.37 18.01
CA VAL A 108 10.90 5.77 18.17
C VAL A 108 11.18 6.96 17.26
N ASP A 109 12.28 7.68 17.47
CA ASP A 109 12.77 8.68 16.52
C ASP A 109 14.27 8.49 16.34
N LEU A 110 14.64 7.59 15.43
CA LEU A 110 16.04 7.21 15.21
C LEU A 110 16.46 7.57 13.80
N LEU A 111 17.69 8.05 13.65
CA LEU A 111 18.29 8.26 12.35
C LEU A 111 18.93 6.97 11.85
N GLY A 112 18.58 6.56 10.65
CA GLY A 112 19.15 5.39 9.98
C GLY A 112 19.68 5.72 8.59
N GLU A 113 20.49 4.83 8.07
CA GLU A 113 21.00 4.82 6.71
C GLU A 113 20.46 3.59 5.98
N VAL A 114 20.02 3.78 4.75
CA VAL A 114 19.57 2.68 3.88
C VAL A 114 20.65 2.39 2.84
N THR A 115 21.04 1.13 2.71
CA THR A 115 21.94 0.66 1.65
C THR A 115 21.19 -0.33 0.75
N LEU A 116 21.20 -0.11 -0.56
CA LEU A 116 20.60 -1.00 -1.54
C LEU A 116 21.56 -2.17 -1.84
N THR A 117 21.06 -3.40 -1.90
CA THR A 117 21.84 -4.59 -2.31
C THR A 117 21.11 -5.23 -3.50
N PRO A 118 21.75 -5.64 -4.62
CA PRO A 118 23.18 -5.75 -4.91
C PRO A 118 23.62 -4.71 -5.97
N ILE A 119 23.75 -3.43 -5.63
CA ILE A 119 24.36 -2.44 -6.52
C ILE A 119 25.34 -1.58 -5.70
N PRO A 120 26.51 -1.21 -6.26
CA PRO A 120 27.51 -0.43 -5.57
C PRO A 120 26.91 0.88 -5.08
N MET A 121 27.61 1.52 -4.15
CA MET A 121 27.38 2.90 -3.72
C MET A 121 26.73 3.75 -4.81
N SER A 122 25.73 4.55 -4.43
CA SER A 122 25.25 5.68 -5.23
C SER A 122 26.44 6.36 -5.93
N PRO A 123 26.33 6.89 -7.16
CA PRO A 123 27.46 7.52 -7.86
C PRO A 123 28.23 8.58 -7.04
N ASN A 124 27.63 9.11 -5.96
CA ASN A 124 28.22 10.03 -4.99
C ASN A 124 28.75 9.40 -3.68
N GLY A 125 28.66 8.10 -3.45
CA GLY A 125 29.07 7.46 -2.19
C GLY A 125 28.15 7.71 -0.99
N GLU A 126 27.18 8.62 -1.11
CA GLU A 126 26.26 8.99 -0.03
C GLU A 126 25.15 7.96 0.16
N ARG A 127 24.95 7.57 1.42
CA ARG A 127 23.87 6.66 1.82
C ARG A 127 22.61 7.47 2.11
N PRO A 128 21.44 7.10 1.54
CA PRO A 128 20.20 7.79 1.84
C PRO A 128 19.86 7.64 3.33
N SER A 129 19.76 8.78 4.01
CA SER A 129 19.31 8.87 5.39
C SER A 129 17.79 8.69 5.47
N VAL A 130 17.33 8.03 6.53
CA VAL A 130 15.93 7.78 6.83
C VAL A 130 15.65 7.99 8.31
N ASN A 131 14.42 8.36 8.64
CA ASN A 131 13.98 8.40 10.03
C ASN A 131 13.19 7.13 10.36
N VAL A 132 13.62 6.39 11.36
CA VAL A 132 12.85 5.28 11.95
C VAL A 132 11.85 5.87 12.93
N LYS A 133 10.55 5.78 12.63
CA LYS A 133 9.48 6.32 13.48
C LYS A 133 8.79 5.28 14.34
N ASN A 134 8.89 4.00 13.96
CA ASN A 134 8.39 2.88 14.77
C ASN A 134 9.28 1.66 14.59
N LEU A 135 9.48 0.91 15.68
CA LEU A 135 10.34 -0.26 15.73
C LEU A 135 9.65 -1.41 16.47
N SER A 136 9.91 -2.64 16.04
CA SER A 136 9.50 -3.89 16.71
C SER A 136 10.57 -4.95 16.50
N LEU A 137 10.43 -6.12 17.13
CA LEU A 137 11.33 -7.24 16.86
C LEU A 137 11.28 -7.73 15.41
N GLY A 138 10.17 -7.51 14.70
CA GLY A 138 9.96 -8.04 13.36
C GLY A 138 10.09 -7.02 12.22
N GLY A 139 10.30 -5.74 12.51
CA GLY A 139 10.37 -4.72 11.47
C GLY A 139 10.27 -3.29 11.96
N ALA A 140 10.38 -2.37 11.02
CA ALA A 140 10.40 -0.93 11.26
C ALA A 140 9.50 -0.16 10.29
N TYR A 141 9.20 1.08 10.66
CA TYR A 141 8.57 2.07 9.79
C TYR A 141 9.51 3.25 9.61
N LEU A 142 9.85 3.51 8.35
CA LEU A 142 10.81 4.52 7.91
C LEU A 142 10.09 5.66 7.21
N THR A 143 10.58 6.88 7.42
CA THR A 143 10.14 8.09 6.72
C THR A 143 11.33 8.78 6.06
N ASP A 144 11.01 9.74 5.20
CA ASP A 144 11.98 10.65 4.57
C ASP A 144 12.99 9.96 3.65
N TYR A 145 12.69 8.75 3.18
CA TYR A 145 13.48 8.09 2.15
C TYR A 145 13.36 8.85 0.84
N VAL A 146 14.49 9.37 0.35
CA VAL A 146 14.61 10.03 -0.95
C VAL A 146 15.28 9.05 -1.91
N ALA A 147 14.52 8.51 -2.85
CA ALA A 147 15.06 7.59 -3.85
C ALA A 147 15.92 8.37 -4.86
N ALA A 148 17.23 8.13 -4.89
CA ALA A 148 18.18 8.81 -5.79
C ALA A 148 17.77 8.67 -7.28
N ASP A 149 17.36 7.47 -7.70
CA ASP A 149 17.01 7.18 -9.11
C ASP A 149 15.55 6.73 -9.29
N ARG A 150 14.65 7.13 -8.38
CA ARG A 150 13.24 6.64 -8.34
C ARG A 150 13.10 5.12 -8.19
N MET A 151 14.21 4.39 -8.03
CA MET A 151 14.19 2.96 -7.74
C MET A 151 13.80 2.74 -6.29
N ILE A 152 12.82 1.86 -6.10
CA ILE A 152 12.36 1.45 -4.78
C ILE A 152 12.88 0.02 -4.58
N PRO A 153 13.71 -0.23 -3.55
CA PRO A 153 14.19 -1.58 -3.27
C PRO A 153 13.04 -2.51 -2.88
N GLU A 154 13.08 -3.76 -3.36
CA GLU A 154 12.32 -4.85 -2.74
C GLU A 154 12.94 -5.27 -1.40
N GLU A 155 14.28 -5.21 -1.34
CA GLU A 155 15.10 -5.51 -0.18
C GLU A 155 16.23 -4.49 -0.04
N PHE A 156 16.53 -4.10 1.21
CA PHE A 156 17.59 -3.14 1.53
C PHE A 156 18.19 -3.44 2.90
N ARG A 157 19.41 -2.96 3.13
CA ARG A 157 20.06 -2.98 4.44
C ARG A 157 19.76 -1.69 5.19
N LEU A 158 19.26 -1.80 6.41
CA LEU A 158 19.04 -0.69 7.34
C LEU A 158 20.15 -0.69 8.38
N VAL A 159 20.84 0.43 8.49
CA VAL A 159 21.86 0.66 9.52
C VAL A 159 21.40 1.80 10.41
N VAL A 160 21.25 1.56 11.70
CA VAL A 160 21.00 2.59 12.73
C VAL A 160 22.24 2.65 13.60
N HIS A 161 22.88 3.81 13.64
CA HIS A 161 24.03 4.03 14.51
C HIS A 161 23.52 4.28 15.94
N GLY A 162 23.91 3.41 16.87
CA GLY A 162 23.48 3.52 18.27
C GLY A 162 24.10 4.74 18.95
N THR A 163 23.40 5.86 18.99
CA THR A 163 23.75 7.07 19.73
C THR A 163 22.67 7.38 20.77
N ASP A 164 23.04 7.95 21.92
CA ASP A 164 22.09 8.40 22.97
C ASP A 164 21.06 7.35 23.42
N GLY A 165 21.51 6.11 23.64
CA GLY A 165 20.66 5.01 24.08
C GLY A 165 19.89 4.28 22.96
N ALA A 166 20.05 4.71 21.69
CA ALA A 166 19.53 4.01 20.53
C ALA A 166 20.25 2.66 20.27
N PRO A 167 19.59 1.66 19.67
CA PRO A 167 20.21 0.40 19.34
C PRO A 167 21.16 0.57 18.15
N SER A 168 22.31 -0.08 18.20
CA SER A 168 23.17 -0.26 17.01
C SER A 168 22.60 -1.37 16.14
N LEU A 169 21.71 -1.03 15.22
CA LEU A 169 21.02 -1.98 14.37
C LEU A 169 21.70 -2.06 13.00
N ASP A 170 22.00 -3.28 12.56
CA ASP A 170 22.46 -3.56 11.20
C ASP A 170 21.69 -4.79 10.70
N THR A 171 20.70 -4.56 9.84
CA THR A 171 19.73 -5.60 9.44
C THR A 171 19.36 -5.48 7.97
N THR A 172 19.10 -6.62 7.35
CA THR A 172 18.45 -6.66 6.05
C THR A 172 16.93 -6.58 6.23
N CYS A 173 16.28 -5.84 5.33
CA CYS A 173 14.89 -5.43 5.40
C CYS A 173 14.17 -5.70 4.07
N GLN A 174 13.05 -6.41 4.11
CA GLN A 174 12.13 -6.53 2.97
C GLN A 174 11.04 -5.46 3.07
N VAL A 175 10.73 -4.78 1.96
CA VAL A 175 9.62 -3.81 1.92
C VAL A 175 8.28 -4.54 1.94
N VAL A 176 7.41 -4.18 2.89
CA VAL A 176 6.05 -4.73 3.04
C VAL A 176 4.99 -3.75 2.54
N HIS A 177 5.18 -2.47 2.80
CA HIS A 177 4.30 -1.43 2.30
C HIS A 177 5.10 -0.16 2.03
N MET A 178 4.68 0.59 1.01
CA MET A 178 5.27 1.85 0.65
C MET A 178 4.18 2.87 0.34
N ARG A 179 4.40 4.11 0.77
CA ARG A 179 3.55 5.25 0.41
C ARG A 179 4.40 6.45 0.01
N ARG A 180 3.99 7.13 -1.06
CA ARG A 180 4.56 8.44 -1.42
C ARG A 180 3.91 9.54 -0.59
N THR A 181 4.74 10.44 -0.07
CA THR A 181 4.31 11.63 0.67
C THR A 181 4.20 12.83 -0.29
N ALA A 182 3.44 13.85 0.10
CA ALA A 182 3.25 15.07 -0.68
C ALA A 182 4.57 15.82 -0.97
N ASN A 183 5.58 15.67 -0.08
CA ASN A 183 6.87 16.34 -0.17
C ASN A 183 7.93 15.52 -0.93
N TYR A 184 7.52 14.67 -1.88
CA TYR A 184 8.41 13.77 -2.65
C TYR A 184 9.16 12.69 -1.85
N GLY A 185 9.12 12.73 -0.52
CA GLY A 185 9.62 11.65 0.34
C GLY A 185 8.77 10.38 0.25
N ILE A 186 9.39 9.25 0.55
CA ILE A 186 8.75 7.94 0.58
C ILE A 186 8.72 7.44 2.02
N THR A 187 7.59 6.88 2.45
CA THR A 187 7.51 6.11 3.69
C THR A 187 7.52 4.61 3.38
N LEU A 188 8.27 3.87 4.19
CA LEU A 188 8.51 2.44 4.01
C LEU A 188 8.15 1.71 5.29
N GLY A 189 7.23 0.75 5.20
CA GLY A 189 7.10 -0.30 6.20
C GLY A 189 7.94 -1.49 5.77
N CYS A 190 8.91 -1.89 6.59
CA CYS A 190 9.77 -3.03 6.29
C CYS A 190 9.69 -4.13 7.35
N ARG A 191 9.99 -5.35 6.93
CA ARG A 191 10.16 -6.54 7.78
C ARG A 191 11.63 -6.88 7.84
N PHE A 192 12.14 -7.20 9.02
CA PHE A 192 13.51 -7.68 9.18
C PHE A 192 13.64 -9.11 8.66
N THR A 193 14.60 -9.34 7.76
CA THR A 193 14.93 -10.67 7.24
C THR A 193 16.07 -11.31 8.04
N GLN A 194 17.02 -10.50 8.51
CA GLN A 194 18.14 -10.92 9.36
C GLN A 194 18.41 -9.87 10.41
N VAL A 195 17.98 -10.12 11.65
CA VAL A 195 18.21 -9.22 12.78
C VAL A 195 18.67 -10.01 13.99
N ASP A 196 19.65 -9.48 14.73
CA ASP A 196 20.01 -9.99 16.04
C ASP A 196 18.91 -9.62 17.05
N PRO A 197 18.15 -10.59 17.60
CA PRO A 197 17.08 -10.30 18.54
C PRO A 197 17.59 -9.65 19.83
N GLY A 198 18.84 -9.92 20.26
CA GLY A 198 19.39 -9.43 21.51
C GLY A 198 19.53 -7.91 21.53
N VAL A 199 19.99 -7.34 20.41
CA VAL A 199 20.16 -5.88 20.23
C VAL A 199 18.83 -5.15 20.34
N LEU A 200 17.77 -5.69 19.72
CA LEU A 200 16.45 -5.06 19.73
C LEU A 200 15.69 -5.32 21.03
N GLN A 201 15.79 -6.51 21.62
CA GLN A 201 15.07 -6.83 22.86
C GLN A 201 15.50 -5.91 24.01
N GLY A 202 16.82 -5.68 24.18
CA GLY A 202 17.33 -4.80 25.22
C GLY A 202 16.81 -3.37 25.08
N TYR A 203 16.90 -2.80 23.89
CA TYR A 203 16.42 -1.45 23.62
C TYR A 203 14.90 -1.33 23.73
N LEU A 204 14.14 -2.25 23.10
CA LEU A 204 12.69 -2.23 23.14
C LEU A 204 12.15 -2.46 24.56
N ALA A 205 12.88 -3.11 25.47
CA ALA A 205 12.46 -3.25 26.87
C ALA A 205 12.62 -1.95 27.68
N GLN A 206 13.50 -1.04 27.24
CA GLN A 206 13.83 0.21 27.95
C GLN A 206 12.90 1.39 27.60
N ILE A 207 12.28 1.36 26.42
CA ILE A 207 11.41 2.43 25.90
C ILE A 207 9.92 2.14 26.05
#